data_AF-A0A2K9EF89-F1
#
_entry.id   AF-A0A2K9EF89-F1
#
_cell.length_a   1.000
_cell.length_b   1.000
_cell.length_c   1.000
_cell.angle_alpha   90.00
_cell.angle_beta   90.00
_cell.angle_gamma   90.00
#
_symmetry.space_group_name_H-M   'P 1'
#
loop_
_entity.id
_entity.type
_entity.pdbx_description
1 polymer ?
#
loop_
_entity_poly.entity_id
_entity_poly.type
_entity_poly.pdbx_seq_one_letter_code
_entity_poly.pdbx_strand_id
1 'polypeptide(L)'
;MPLRRAPIFATLCLSLLPALLASTAIAQQQAADSFSAAQIDGATYTAGDLASGRSALTAKIQILLDRSGTSPGVIDGYKGGMSESAIRAFERRAGLPVDGIMDPSVWNLLQPYAATPVTQDYTITQADAEGLVDAIPVDYAEKAQMSTLAYTSVAEKLGERFHMDDKFIAFLNPGVALVPGSTIKVTAPSKPIKAEVTRIIIDKATRRVAGYDANGDMVVDYPATVGSDATPSPSGNHTVVTIAFDPNYTYNPKVNFKQGENDKVLTIPPGPNGPVGNVWIDLSKPTYGIHGTPTPSRLFVNQSNGCVRLTNWDARELANMVKPGVTTVEFLQPGTTIAEVTGATSPETPEAVASTAAATAVTAEPATTATPTTSPATDTAATVAEPLPANDATTPAVTTTTLPAPATSDLPAAATAPLPDAVHEDTTESEARTLSTPEEDQAISDALSDALSNALSDSAPLPLPEAGQE
;
A
#
# COMPACT_ATOMS: atom_id res chain seq x y z
N MET A 1 6.10 43.96 -78.89
CA MET A 1 5.57 42.61 -78.63
C MET A 1 6.26 42.02 -77.41
N PRO A 2 5.58 41.93 -76.25
CA PRO A 2 5.94 41.00 -75.20
C PRO A 2 4.83 39.99 -74.91
N LEU A 3 5.24 38.82 -74.42
CA LEU A 3 4.46 37.60 -74.28
C LEU A 3 3.33 37.68 -73.24
N ARG A 4 2.29 36.89 -73.51
CA ARG A 4 1.05 36.70 -72.74
C ARG A 4 1.29 36.12 -71.34
N ARG A 5 0.50 36.61 -70.39
CA ARG A 5 0.26 36.05 -69.05
C ARG A 5 -0.70 34.84 -69.12
N ALA A 6 -0.49 33.86 -68.26
CA ALA A 6 -1.52 32.96 -67.75
C ALA A 6 -1.19 32.60 -66.28
N PRO A 7 -2.12 32.72 -65.32
CA PRO A 7 -1.97 32.11 -64.01
C PRO A 7 -2.73 30.78 -63.96
N ILE A 8 -2.07 29.74 -63.46
CA ILE A 8 -2.69 28.46 -63.08
C ILE A 8 -3.08 28.61 -61.61
N PHE A 9 -4.37 28.68 -61.30
CA PHE A 9 -4.90 28.38 -59.98
C PHE A 9 -5.36 26.92 -60.01
N ALA A 10 -4.60 26.04 -59.36
CA ALA A 10 -5.03 24.67 -59.09
C ALA A 10 -5.37 24.55 -57.61
N THR A 11 -6.60 24.12 -57.39
CA THR A 11 -7.35 23.90 -56.17
C THR A 11 -6.62 22.97 -55.19
N LEU A 12 -6.29 23.44 -53.99
CA LEU A 12 -5.90 22.59 -52.86
C LEU A 12 -7.11 22.48 -51.92
N CYS A 13 -7.88 21.42 -52.08
CA CYS A 13 -9.00 21.08 -51.21
C CYS A 13 -8.72 19.76 -50.51
N LEU A 14 -8.82 19.80 -49.17
CA LEU A 14 -9.30 18.73 -48.30
C LEU A 14 -8.40 17.50 -48.02
N SER A 15 -7.64 17.58 -46.92
CA SER A 15 -7.19 16.40 -46.15
C SER A 15 -7.04 16.72 -44.65
N LEU A 16 -8.05 17.35 -44.04
CA LEU A 16 -8.07 17.66 -42.59
C LEU A 16 -8.78 16.61 -41.73
N LEU A 17 -9.23 15.48 -42.30
CA LEU A 17 -9.94 14.43 -41.56
C LEU A 17 -9.08 13.42 -40.75
N PRO A 18 -7.82 13.09 -41.08
CA PRO A 18 -7.08 12.07 -40.29
C PRO A 18 -6.60 12.57 -38.92
N ALA A 19 -6.39 13.89 -38.77
CA ALA A 19 -5.86 14.46 -37.53
C ALA A 19 -6.89 14.52 -36.39
N LEU A 20 -8.18 14.63 -36.72
CA LEU A 20 -9.26 14.67 -35.70
C LEU A 20 -9.51 13.29 -35.07
N LEU A 21 -9.41 12.20 -35.85
CA LEU A 21 -9.61 10.83 -35.36
C LEU A 21 -8.46 10.33 -34.47
N ALA A 22 -7.21 10.72 -34.78
CA ALA A 22 -6.06 10.38 -33.95
C ALA A 22 -6.08 11.12 -32.59
N SER A 23 -6.56 12.36 -32.58
CA SER A 23 -6.67 13.18 -31.36
C SER A 23 -7.74 12.66 -30.38
N THR A 24 -8.86 12.13 -30.91
CA THR A 24 -9.92 11.51 -30.08
C THR A 24 -9.50 10.17 -29.50
N ALA A 25 -8.72 9.35 -30.22
CA ALA A 25 -8.23 8.07 -29.72
C ALA A 25 -7.19 8.23 -28.59
N ILE A 26 -6.29 9.21 -28.72
CA ILE A 26 -5.31 9.54 -27.66
C ILE A 26 -6.01 10.11 -26.43
N ALA A 27 -7.02 10.98 -26.59
CA ALA A 27 -7.80 11.49 -25.47
C ALA A 27 -8.67 10.42 -24.78
N GLN A 28 -9.25 9.48 -25.53
CA GLN A 28 -9.97 8.33 -24.94
C GLN A 28 -9.04 7.34 -24.24
N GLN A 29 -7.82 7.15 -24.73
CA GLN A 29 -6.83 6.28 -24.10
C GLN A 29 -6.22 6.92 -22.85
N GLN A 30 -5.99 8.23 -22.85
CA GLN A 30 -5.52 8.99 -21.69
C GLN A 30 -6.61 9.17 -20.61
N ALA A 31 -7.89 9.16 -21.00
CA ALA A 31 -9.02 9.06 -20.08
C ALA A 31 -9.22 7.64 -19.51
N ALA A 32 -8.64 6.61 -20.12
CA ALA A 32 -8.65 5.24 -19.59
C ALA A 32 -7.51 4.99 -18.58
N ASP A 33 -6.40 5.73 -18.69
CA ASP A 33 -5.25 5.68 -17.76
C ASP A 33 -5.40 6.57 -16.52
N SER A 34 -6.52 7.29 -16.39
CA SER A 34 -6.83 8.14 -15.23
C SER A 34 -8.20 7.82 -14.65
N PHE A 35 -8.29 7.73 -13.32
CA PHE A 35 -9.54 7.55 -12.61
C PHE A 35 -9.58 8.39 -11.33
N SER A 36 -10.80 8.75 -10.95
CA SER A 36 -11.11 9.56 -9.77
C SER A 36 -11.44 8.72 -8.55
N ALA A 37 -11.40 9.35 -7.37
CA ALA A 37 -11.83 8.75 -6.11
C ALA A 37 -13.27 8.22 -6.17
N ALA A 38 -14.18 8.93 -6.84
CA ALA A 38 -15.55 8.48 -7.05
C ALA A 38 -15.63 7.21 -7.92
N GLN A 39 -14.73 7.05 -8.89
CA GLN A 39 -14.65 5.80 -9.67
C GLN A 39 -14.07 4.65 -8.84
N ILE A 40 -13.19 4.91 -7.87
CA ILE A 40 -12.74 3.89 -6.89
C ILE A 40 -13.93 3.46 -6.04
N ASP A 41 -14.65 4.40 -5.42
CA ASP A 41 -15.82 4.08 -4.59
C ASP A 41 -16.89 3.31 -5.36
N GLY A 42 -17.18 3.73 -6.59
CA GLY A 42 -18.18 3.12 -7.47
C GLY A 42 -17.72 1.85 -8.20
N ALA A 43 -16.45 1.46 -8.11
CA ALA A 43 -15.94 0.29 -8.82
C ALA A 43 -16.65 -0.98 -8.33
N THR A 44 -17.07 -1.82 -9.28
CA THR A 44 -17.68 -3.13 -9.01
C THR A 44 -16.91 -4.22 -9.73
N TYR A 45 -16.78 -5.37 -9.09
CA TYR A 45 -16.36 -6.58 -9.77
C TYR A 45 -17.46 -7.04 -10.73
N THR A 46 -17.08 -7.52 -11.92
CA THR A 46 -18.01 -8.04 -12.93
C THR A 46 -17.64 -9.47 -13.32
N ALA A 47 -16.42 -9.68 -13.83
CA ALA A 47 -15.88 -10.98 -14.19
C ALA A 47 -14.37 -10.91 -14.43
N GLY A 48 -13.73 -12.08 -14.40
CA GLY A 48 -12.29 -12.23 -14.67
C GLY A 48 -11.42 -11.72 -13.53
N ASP A 49 -10.11 -11.85 -13.68
CA ASP A 49 -9.17 -11.31 -12.72
C ASP A 49 -9.06 -9.77 -12.85
N LEU A 50 -8.35 -9.12 -11.92
CA LEU A 50 -8.01 -7.70 -12.01
C LEU A 50 -7.33 -7.38 -13.36
N ALA A 51 -7.61 -6.18 -13.88
CA ALA A 51 -6.96 -5.69 -15.08
C ALA A 51 -5.45 -5.55 -14.87
N SER A 52 -4.66 -5.82 -15.91
CA SER A 52 -3.24 -5.47 -15.90
C SER A 52 -3.07 -3.96 -15.80
N GLY A 53 -2.01 -3.53 -15.12
CA GLY A 53 -1.77 -2.10 -14.89
C GLY A 53 -2.61 -1.53 -13.75
N ARG A 54 -2.87 -0.21 -13.82
CA ARG A 54 -3.56 0.53 -12.77
C ARG A 54 -5.06 0.59 -13.04
N SER A 55 -5.91 0.31 -12.05
CA SER A 55 -7.36 0.45 -12.21
C SER A 55 -8.07 0.87 -10.92
N ALA A 56 -9.23 1.51 -11.06
CA ALA A 56 -10.07 1.90 -9.93
C ALA A 56 -10.55 0.68 -9.12
N LEU A 57 -10.85 -0.43 -9.79
CA LEU A 57 -11.21 -1.68 -9.12
C LEU A 57 -10.05 -2.22 -8.32
N THR A 58 -8.83 -2.24 -8.87
CA THR A 58 -7.64 -2.70 -8.13
C THR A 58 -7.39 -1.84 -6.90
N ALA A 59 -7.47 -0.51 -7.01
CA ALA A 59 -7.34 0.38 -5.86
C ALA A 59 -8.42 0.09 -4.80
N LYS A 60 -9.67 -0.12 -5.22
CA LYS A 60 -10.76 -0.52 -4.30
C LYS A 60 -10.44 -1.82 -3.58
N ILE A 61 -9.99 -2.86 -4.30
CA ILE A 61 -9.64 -4.15 -3.71
C ILE A 61 -8.49 -4.00 -2.72
N GLN A 62 -7.43 -3.25 -3.05
CA GLN A 62 -6.34 -2.97 -2.12
C GLN A 62 -6.86 -2.30 -0.82
N ILE A 63 -7.73 -1.29 -0.92
CA ILE A 63 -8.31 -0.63 0.27
C ILE A 63 -9.17 -1.60 1.08
N LEU A 64 -9.96 -2.47 0.44
CA LEU A 64 -10.80 -3.44 1.14
C LEU A 64 -9.97 -4.52 1.83
N LEU A 65 -8.87 -4.94 1.21
CA LEU A 65 -7.90 -5.87 1.80
C LEU A 65 -7.23 -5.25 3.04
N ASP A 66 -6.74 -4.02 2.92
CA ASP A 66 -6.22 -3.23 4.05
C ASP A 66 -7.23 -3.15 5.20
N ARG A 67 -8.47 -2.76 4.90
CA ARG A 67 -9.54 -2.68 5.90
C ARG A 67 -9.89 -4.01 6.57
N SER A 68 -9.61 -5.13 5.90
CA SER A 68 -9.87 -6.46 6.43
C SER A 68 -8.80 -6.93 7.43
N GLY A 69 -7.64 -6.26 7.48
CA GLY A 69 -6.46 -6.75 8.21
C GLY A 69 -5.54 -7.63 7.37
N THR A 70 -5.83 -7.79 6.08
CA THR A 70 -4.95 -8.44 5.12
C THR A 70 -4.28 -7.37 4.26
N SER A 71 -3.20 -6.77 4.77
CA SER A 71 -2.58 -5.61 4.13
C SER A 71 -2.10 -5.93 2.70
N PRO A 72 -2.39 -5.07 1.70
CA PRO A 72 -1.75 -5.11 0.39
C PRO A 72 -0.36 -4.46 0.40
N GLY A 73 0.07 -3.91 1.55
CA GLY A 73 1.19 -2.98 1.62
C GLY A 73 0.73 -1.63 1.12
N VAL A 74 1.42 -1.09 0.13
CA VAL A 74 1.10 0.24 -0.41
C VAL A 74 -0.10 0.18 -1.37
N ILE A 75 -1.05 1.10 -1.21
CA ILE A 75 -2.15 1.28 -2.15
C ILE A 75 -1.71 2.20 -3.30
N ASP A 76 -1.67 1.65 -4.50
CA ASP A 76 -1.18 2.31 -5.72
C ASP A 76 -2.09 2.09 -6.96
N GLY A 77 -3.13 1.27 -6.80
CA GLY A 77 -4.06 0.85 -7.84
C GLY A 77 -3.50 -0.12 -8.87
N TYR A 78 -2.25 -0.60 -8.75
CA TYR A 78 -1.64 -1.53 -9.68
C TYR A 78 -1.92 -2.99 -9.34
N LYS A 79 -2.23 -3.78 -10.37
CA LYS A 79 -2.19 -5.24 -10.25
C LYS A 79 -0.74 -5.70 -10.34
N GLY A 80 -0.09 -5.86 -9.19
CA GLY A 80 1.27 -6.36 -9.05
C GLY A 80 1.37 -7.51 -8.04
N GLY A 81 2.60 -7.98 -7.79
CA GLY A 81 2.85 -9.11 -6.89
C GLY A 81 2.33 -8.91 -5.47
N MET A 82 2.35 -7.68 -4.94
CA MET A 82 1.79 -7.37 -3.62
C MET A 82 0.27 -7.54 -3.58
N SER A 83 -0.44 -7.06 -4.60
CA SER A 83 -1.90 -7.24 -4.72
C SER A 83 -2.28 -8.72 -4.84
N GLU A 84 -1.58 -9.48 -5.69
CA GLU A 84 -1.81 -10.93 -5.82
C GLU A 84 -1.52 -11.66 -4.49
N SER A 85 -0.41 -11.34 -3.83
CA SER A 85 -0.04 -11.95 -2.55
C SER A 85 -1.05 -11.65 -1.44
N ALA A 86 -1.61 -10.43 -1.42
CA ALA A 86 -2.66 -10.06 -0.48
C ALA A 86 -4.00 -10.78 -0.75
N ILE A 87 -4.36 -10.99 -2.03
CA ILE A 87 -5.52 -11.82 -2.38
C ILE A 87 -5.32 -13.25 -1.89
N ARG A 88 -4.14 -13.86 -2.14
CA ARG A 88 -3.79 -15.21 -1.62
C ARG A 88 -3.89 -15.29 -0.10
N ALA A 89 -3.45 -14.25 0.60
CA ALA A 89 -3.55 -14.19 2.06
C ALA A 89 -5.01 -14.09 2.53
N PHE A 90 -5.84 -13.32 1.83
CA PHE A 90 -7.25 -13.19 2.14
C PHE A 90 -8.02 -14.48 1.86
N GLU A 91 -7.75 -15.13 0.73
CA GLU A 91 -8.28 -16.45 0.39
C GLU A 91 -7.97 -17.48 1.48
N ARG A 92 -6.70 -17.53 1.92
CA ARG A 92 -6.28 -18.42 3.00
C ARG A 92 -7.06 -18.16 4.29
N ARG A 93 -7.20 -16.90 4.68
CA ARG A 93 -7.95 -16.50 5.87
C ARG A 93 -9.43 -16.88 5.78
N ALA A 94 -10.02 -16.75 4.59
CA ALA A 94 -11.41 -17.04 4.34
C ALA A 94 -11.72 -18.52 4.04
N GLY A 95 -10.70 -19.38 3.95
CA GLY A 95 -10.85 -20.79 3.59
C GLY A 95 -11.24 -21.00 2.12
N LEU A 96 -10.85 -20.09 1.23
CA LEU A 96 -11.04 -20.21 -0.22
C LEU A 96 -9.86 -20.97 -0.86
N PRO A 97 -10.03 -21.47 -2.10
CA PRO A 97 -8.89 -21.87 -2.93
C PRO A 97 -7.87 -20.73 -3.05
N VAL A 98 -6.59 -21.03 -2.81
CA VAL A 98 -5.52 -20.01 -2.79
C VAL A 98 -4.87 -19.88 -4.17
N ASP A 99 -5.52 -19.20 -5.09
CA ASP A 99 -5.03 -18.99 -6.46
C ASP A 99 -4.55 -17.55 -6.74
N GLY A 100 -4.87 -16.59 -5.85
CA GLY A 100 -4.47 -15.20 -5.94
C GLY A 100 -5.25 -14.41 -6.99
N ILE A 101 -6.36 -14.96 -7.48
CA ILE A 101 -7.14 -14.39 -8.57
C ILE A 101 -8.37 -13.70 -7.99
N MET A 102 -8.63 -12.48 -8.44
CA MET A 102 -9.86 -11.82 -8.07
C MET A 102 -11.06 -12.54 -8.70
N ASP A 103 -11.95 -13.06 -7.86
CA ASP A 103 -13.13 -13.82 -8.28
C ASP A 103 -14.40 -13.35 -7.53
N PRO A 104 -15.60 -13.86 -7.88
CA PRO A 104 -16.82 -13.54 -7.14
C PRO A 104 -16.77 -13.90 -5.65
N SER A 105 -16.03 -14.95 -5.27
CA SER A 105 -15.93 -15.45 -3.90
C SER A 105 -15.19 -14.44 -3.00
N VAL A 106 -14.01 -14.00 -3.44
CA VAL A 106 -13.20 -12.95 -2.81
C VAL A 106 -13.99 -11.65 -2.78
N TRP A 107 -14.64 -11.26 -3.89
CA TRP A 107 -15.41 -10.01 -3.96
C TRP A 107 -16.53 -9.95 -2.92
N ASN A 108 -17.30 -11.03 -2.80
CA ASN A 108 -18.43 -11.12 -1.89
C ASN A 108 -17.98 -11.04 -0.42
N LEU A 109 -16.87 -11.70 -0.09
CA LEU A 109 -16.30 -11.68 1.26
C LEU A 109 -15.63 -10.35 1.64
N LEU A 110 -15.26 -9.53 0.64
CA LEU A 110 -14.76 -8.16 0.88
C LEU A 110 -15.88 -7.12 1.05
N GLN A 111 -17.13 -7.42 0.66
CA GLN A 111 -18.25 -6.46 0.75
C GLN A 111 -18.50 -5.87 2.15
N PRO A 112 -18.36 -6.62 3.26
CA PRO A 112 -18.53 -6.04 4.60
C PRO A 112 -17.59 -4.85 4.87
N TYR A 113 -16.41 -4.82 4.25
CA TYR A 113 -15.43 -3.73 4.39
C TYR A 113 -15.71 -2.52 3.47
N ALA A 114 -16.69 -2.66 2.56
CA ALA A 114 -17.14 -1.62 1.64
C ALA A 114 -18.38 -0.86 2.15
N ALA A 115 -18.79 -1.06 3.41
CA ALA A 115 -19.98 -0.45 3.99
C ALA A 115 -19.92 1.09 4.08
N THR A 116 -18.72 1.65 4.16
CA THR A 116 -18.45 3.10 4.09
C THR A 116 -17.57 3.40 2.88
N PRO A 117 -17.61 4.65 2.33
CA PRO A 117 -16.73 5.06 1.25
C PRO A 117 -15.28 4.66 1.51
N VAL A 118 -14.61 4.11 0.49
CA VAL A 118 -13.21 3.67 0.53
C VAL A 118 -12.25 4.82 0.25
N THR A 119 -12.75 5.94 -0.23
CA THR A 119 -12.03 7.21 -0.32
C THR A 119 -12.67 8.29 0.54
N GLN A 120 -11.92 9.34 0.87
CA GLN A 120 -12.41 10.47 1.66
C GLN A 120 -11.71 11.78 1.30
N ASP A 121 -12.35 12.88 1.70
CA ASP A 121 -11.78 14.22 1.61
C ASP A 121 -10.87 14.45 2.82
N TYR A 122 -9.70 15.01 2.57
CA TYR A 122 -8.75 15.42 3.60
C TYR A 122 -8.25 16.83 3.32
N THR A 123 -8.44 17.73 4.28
CA THR A 123 -7.83 19.06 4.24
C THR A 123 -6.45 19.00 4.90
N ILE A 124 -5.41 19.27 4.11
CA ILE A 124 -4.03 19.29 4.59
C ILE A 124 -3.90 20.36 5.67
N THR A 125 -3.37 19.97 6.83
CA THR A 125 -3.21 20.85 7.99
C THR A 125 -1.80 21.43 8.05
N GLN A 126 -1.60 22.46 8.87
CA GLN A 126 -0.25 22.97 9.13
C GLN A 126 0.67 21.90 9.73
N ALA A 127 0.15 21.06 10.63
CA ALA A 127 0.89 19.96 11.24
C ALA A 127 1.40 18.93 10.20
N ASP A 128 0.76 18.82 9.03
CA ASP A 128 1.23 17.93 7.96
C ASP A 128 2.47 18.47 7.24
N ALA A 129 2.68 19.80 7.24
CA ALA A 129 3.85 20.45 6.67
C ALA A 129 4.96 20.72 7.71
N GLU A 130 4.71 20.45 8.98
CA GLU A 130 5.68 20.60 10.06
C GLU A 130 6.56 19.36 10.25
N GLY A 131 7.79 19.58 10.70
CA GLY A 131 8.75 18.53 11.06
C GLY A 131 9.32 17.76 9.86
N LEU A 132 9.22 18.32 8.65
CA LEU A 132 9.82 17.75 7.45
C LEU A 132 11.33 18.04 7.39
N VAL A 133 12.08 17.17 6.72
CA VAL A 133 13.50 17.36 6.40
C VAL A 133 13.69 17.45 4.88
N ASP A 134 14.68 18.19 4.41
CA ASP A 134 14.87 18.38 2.95
C ASP A 134 15.27 17.09 2.23
N ALA A 135 16.07 16.24 2.89
CA ALA A 135 16.51 14.95 2.36
C ALA A 135 17.02 14.05 3.48
N ILE A 136 17.05 12.74 3.20
CA ILE A 136 17.70 11.73 4.04
C ILE A 136 19.02 11.33 3.35
N PRO A 137 20.19 11.61 3.96
CA PRO A 137 21.48 11.15 3.47
C PRO A 137 21.53 9.64 3.33
N VAL A 138 22.31 9.12 2.38
CA VAL A 138 22.55 7.67 2.25
C VAL A 138 23.59 7.21 3.26
N ASP A 139 24.64 8.02 3.47
CA ASP A 139 25.75 7.70 4.36
C ASP A 139 25.33 7.72 5.85
N TYR A 140 25.72 6.69 6.58
CA TYR A 140 25.32 6.51 7.97
C TYR A 140 25.97 7.51 8.93
N ALA A 141 27.19 8.00 8.66
CA ALA A 141 27.77 9.06 9.47
C ALA A 141 27.04 10.37 9.27
N GLU A 142 26.59 10.68 8.05
CA GLU A 142 25.73 11.84 7.77
C GLU A 142 24.35 11.70 8.43
N LYS A 143 23.69 10.54 8.32
CA LYS A 143 22.42 10.25 9.04
C LYS A 143 22.58 10.46 10.55
N ALA A 144 23.71 10.03 11.13
CA ALA A 144 23.99 10.18 12.56
C ALA A 144 24.18 11.65 13.03
N GLN A 145 24.39 12.60 12.10
CA GLN A 145 24.44 14.03 12.43
C GLN A 145 23.06 14.71 12.36
N MET A 146 22.04 14.04 11.84
CA MET A 146 20.69 14.61 11.77
C MET A 146 20.05 14.69 13.15
N SER A 147 19.05 15.55 13.31
CA SER A 147 18.21 15.58 14.51
C SER A 147 17.15 14.47 14.50
N THR A 148 16.63 14.13 13.33
CA THR A 148 15.63 13.07 13.10
C THR A 148 15.66 12.65 11.64
N LEU A 149 15.29 11.39 11.38
CA LEU A 149 15.04 10.86 10.04
C LEU A 149 13.54 10.98 9.69
N ALA A 150 13.02 12.22 9.71
CA ALA A 150 11.62 12.51 9.49
C ALA A 150 11.20 12.39 8.00
N TYR A 151 9.92 12.64 7.70
CA TYR A 151 9.42 12.65 6.33
C TYR A 151 10.07 13.77 5.51
N THR A 152 10.24 13.53 4.21
CA THR A 152 10.83 14.48 3.26
C THR A 152 9.78 15.35 2.56
N SER A 153 8.51 14.98 2.63
CA SER A 153 7.41 15.73 2.02
C SER A 153 6.07 15.51 2.71
N VAL A 154 5.13 16.42 2.46
CA VAL A 154 3.72 16.25 2.85
C VAL A 154 3.14 14.98 2.22
N ALA A 155 3.46 14.72 0.95
CA ALA A 155 2.95 13.55 0.23
C ALA A 155 3.37 12.23 0.90
N GLU A 156 4.64 12.12 1.29
CA GLU A 156 5.17 10.95 1.99
C GLU A 156 4.49 10.76 3.36
N LYS A 157 4.37 11.85 4.14
CA LYS A 157 3.71 11.82 5.45
C LYS A 157 2.23 11.42 5.36
N LEU A 158 1.53 11.89 4.33
CA LEU A 158 0.14 11.51 4.07
C LEU A 158 0.03 10.10 3.48
N GLY A 159 1.00 9.66 2.68
CA GLY A 159 1.11 8.30 2.17
C GLY A 159 1.19 7.29 3.31
N GLU A 160 2.06 7.56 4.29
CA GLU A 160 2.14 6.78 5.52
C GLU A 160 0.82 6.76 6.30
N ARG A 161 0.16 7.93 6.46
CA ARG A 161 -1.10 8.02 7.23
C ARG A 161 -2.26 7.29 6.58
N PHE A 162 -2.34 7.32 5.26
CA PHE A 162 -3.47 6.77 4.49
C PHE A 162 -3.12 5.45 3.78
N HIS A 163 -1.94 4.88 4.03
CA HIS A 163 -1.45 3.64 3.43
C HIS A 163 -1.35 3.71 1.89
N MET A 164 -0.96 4.87 1.36
CA MET A 164 -0.90 5.16 -0.07
C MET A 164 0.54 5.31 -0.57
N ASP A 165 0.74 5.00 -1.85
CA ASP A 165 1.93 5.44 -2.58
C ASP A 165 1.87 6.96 -2.75
N ASP A 166 3.00 7.64 -2.56
CA ASP A 166 3.09 9.11 -2.66
C ASP A 166 2.72 9.61 -4.07
N LYS A 167 3.11 8.88 -5.12
CA LYS A 167 2.70 9.18 -6.51
C LYS A 167 1.23 8.84 -6.74
N PHE A 168 0.66 7.90 -6.01
CA PHE A 168 -0.78 7.63 -6.08
C PHE A 168 -1.62 8.75 -5.44
N ILE A 169 -1.13 9.40 -4.38
CA ILE A 169 -1.74 10.63 -3.85
C ILE A 169 -1.77 11.71 -4.94
N ALA A 170 -0.64 11.96 -5.61
CA ALA A 170 -0.58 12.94 -6.69
C ALA A 170 -1.48 12.55 -7.88
N PHE A 171 -1.52 11.27 -8.24
CA PHE A 171 -2.39 10.73 -9.29
C PHE A 171 -3.87 10.97 -9.01
N LEU A 172 -4.31 10.76 -7.77
CA LEU A 172 -5.71 10.92 -7.36
C LEU A 172 -6.13 12.40 -7.25
N ASN A 173 -5.16 13.31 -7.20
CA ASN A 173 -5.34 14.76 -6.99
C ASN A 173 -4.69 15.60 -8.08
N PRO A 174 -5.06 15.41 -9.35
CA PRO A 174 -4.41 16.09 -10.47
C PRO A 174 -4.56 17.61 -10.35
N GLY A 175 -3.44 18.31 -10.37
CA GLY A 175 -3.40 19.78 -10.34
C GLY A 175 -3.65 20.43 -8.97
N VAL A 176 -3.76 19.65 -7.89
CA VAL A 176 -3.89 20.18 -6.53
C VAL A 176 -2.51 20.21 -5.86
N ALA A 177 -2.11 21.38 -5.34
CA ALA A 177 -0.87 21.51 -4.57
C ALA A 177 -1.04 20.85 -3.19
N LEU A 178 -0.05 20.05 -2.76
CA LEU A 178 -0.06 19.35 -1.47
C LEU A 178 0.45 20.24 -0.33
N VAL A 179 -0.22 21.37 -0.11
CA VAL A 179 0.12 22.37 0.90
C VAL A 179 -1.03 22.55 1.91
N PRO A 180 -0.75 23.06 3.13
CA PRO A 180 -1.79 23.34 4.11
C PRO A 180 -2.94 24.19 3.55
N GLY A 181 -4.18 23.78 3.84
CA GLY A 181 -5.41 24.39 3.35
C GLY A 181 -5.98 23.75 2.07
N SER A 182 -5.18 23.02 1.30
CA SER A 182 -5.67 22.24 0.16
C SER A 182 -6.55 21.09 0.64
N THR A 183 -7.66 20.85 -0.06
CA THR A 183 -8.47 19.63 0.13
C THR A 183 -8.18 18.64 -0.98
N ILE A 184 -7.77 17.43 -0.58
CA ILE A 184 -7.40 16.33 -1.46
C ILE A 184 -8.30 15.12 -1.20
N LYS A 185 -8.34 14.21 -2.17
CA LYS A 185 -8.90 12.87 -2.06
C LYS A 185 -7.80 11.89 -1.64
N VAL A 186 -8.07 11.10 -0.61
CA VAL A 186 -7.18 10.04 -0.11
C VAL A 186 -7.98 8.77 0.09
N THR A 187 -7.29 7.64 0.26
CA THR A 187 -7.90 6.40 0.73
C THR A 187 -8.40 6.59 2.17
N ALA A 188 -9.40 5.81 2.54
CA ALA A 188 -9.92 5.74 3.90
C ALA A 188 -9.57 4.35 4.49
N PRO A 189 -8.37 4.14 5.03
CA PRO A 189 -8.03 2.88 5.69
C PRO A 189 -8.93 2.64 6.92
N SER A 190 -8.99 1.39 7.40
CA SER A 190 -9.68 1.09 8.65
C SER A 190 -8.95 1.72 9.84
N LYS A 191 -9.64 1.85 10.98
CA LYS A 191 -8.94 2.10 12.23
C LYS A 191 -8.00 0.92 12.52
N PRO A 192 -6.83 1.15 13.14
CA PRO A 192 -5.94 0.07 13.50
C PRO A 192 -6.66 -1.03 14.29
N ILE A 193 -6.39 -2.28 13.93
CA ILE A 193 -6.98 -3.45 14.54
C ILE A 193 -6.51 -3.53 16.00
N LYS A 194 -7.48 -3.69 16.90
CA LYS A 194 -7.22 -3.83 18.34
C LYS A 194 -7.51 -5.27 18.75
N ALA A 195 -6.49 -6.10 18.67
CA ALA A 195 -6.54 -7.51 19.04
C ALA A 195 -5.23 -7.92 19.71
N GLU A 196 -5.22 -9.09 20.34
CA GLU A 196 -4.01 -9.69 20.89
C GLU A 196 -3.49 -10.76 19.93
N VAL A 197 -2.23 -10.64 19.52
CA VAL A 197 -1.53 -11.62 18.68
C VAL A 197 -0.59 -12.44 19.58
N THR A 198 -0.90 -13.73 19.73
CA THR A 198 -0.11 -14.68 20.55
C THR A 198 0.86 -15.51 19.73
N ARG A 199 0.62 -15.65 18.42
CA ARG A 199 1.49 -16.38 17.49
C ARG A 199 1.66 -15.59 16.19
N ILE A 200 2.90 -15.37 15.80
CA ILE A 200 3.29 -14.81 14.51
C ILE A 200 3.88 -15.93 13.66
N ILE A 201 3.45 -16.03 12.40
CA ILE A 201 4.03 -16.92 11.41
C ILE A 201 4.65 -16.08 10.31
N ILE A 202 5.93 -16.34 10.03
CA ILE A 202 6.69 -15.66 8.98
C ILE A 202 6.90 -16.67 7.85
N ASP A 203 6.19 -16.45 6.75
CA ASP A 203 6.29 -17.25 5.54
C ASP A 203 7.25 -16.57 4.56
N LYS A 204 8.47 -17.10 4.50
CA LYS A 204 9.53 -16.59 3.61
C LYS A 204 9.21 -16.83 2.13
N ALA A 205 8.46 -17.89 1.81
CA ALA A 205 8.16 -18.25 0.43
C ALA A 205 7.11 -17.31 -0.16
N THR A 206 6.08 -16.97 0.61
CA THR A 206 5.03 -16.03 0.17
C THR A 206 5.33 -14.57 0.55
N ARG A 207 6.39 -14.34 1.34
CA ARG A 207 6.83 -13.02 1.82
C ARG A 207 5.75 -12.32 2.65
N ARG A 208 5.22 -13.05 3.63
CA ARG A 208 4.11 -12.58 4.49
C ARG A 208 4.39 -12.84 5.97
N VAL A 209 3.82 -11.98 6.81
CA VAL A 209 3.78 -12.12 8.28
C VAL A 209 2.32 -12.20 8.70
N ALA A 210 1.91 -13.35 9.22
CA ALA A 210 0.55 -13.59 9.69
C ALA A 210 0.51 -13.61 11.22
N GLY A 211 -0.42 -12.86 11.82
CA GLY A 211 -0.66 -12.81 13.26
C GLY A 211 -1.94 -13.55 13.64
N TYR A 212 -1.85 -14.42 14.64
CA TYR A 212 -2.94 -15.24 15.17
C TYR A 212 -3.20 -14.93 16.64
N ASP A 213 -4.48 -14.94 17.01
CA ASP A 213 -4.90 -14.83 18.40
C ASP A 213 -4.76 -16.16 19.17
N ALA A 214 -5.18 -16.17 20.44
CA ALA A 214 -5.11 -17.34 21.30
C ALA A 214 -6.07 -18.47 20.88
N ASN A 215 -7.09 -18.18 20.07
CA ASN A 215 -8.03 -19.17 19.55
C ASN A 215 -7.52 -19.83 18.26
N GLY A 216 -6.45 -19.29 17.67
CA GLY A 216 -5.92 -19.73 16.39
C GLY A 216 -6.57 -19.04 15.20
N ASP A 217 -7.33 -17.96 15.42
CA ASP A 217 -7.91 -17.16 14.36
C ASP A 217 -6.86 -16.20 13.80
N MET A 218 -6.74 -16.13 12.46
CA MET A 218 -5.88 -15.14 11.81
C MET A 218 -6.50 -13.75 11.99
N VAL A 219 -5.77 -12.89 12.71
CA VAL A 219 -6.16 -11.52 13.01
C VAL A 219 -5.70 -10.58 11.89
N VAL A 220 -4.43 -10.73 11.49
CA VAL A 220 -3.76 -9.86 10.52
C VAL A 220 -2.79 -10.65 9.63
N ASP A 221 -2.53 -10.12 8.44
CA ASP A 221 -1.54 -10.65 7.51
C ASP A 221 -0.91 -9.52 6.69
N TYR A 222 0.42 -9.38 6.75
CA TYR A 222 1.17 -8.24 6.20
C TYR A 222 2.20 -8.68 5.14
N PRO A 223 2.40 -7.91 4.06
CA PRO A 223 3.51 -8.12 3.15
C PRO A 223 4.82 -7.78 3.84
N ALA A 224 5.85 -8.59 3.57
CA ALA A 224 7.15 -8.41 4.18
C ALA A 224 8.29 -8.57 3.20
N THR A 225 9.40 -7.90 3.46
CA THR A 225 10.70 -8.33 2.96
C THR A 225 11.34 -9.24 3.99
N VAL A 226 11.80 -10.42 3.56
CA VAL A 226 12.58 -11.34 4.38
C VAL A 226 14.04 -11.38 3.90
N GLY A 227 14.92 -12.05 4.65
CA GLY A 227 16.33 -12.17 4.34
C GLY A 227 16.58 -12.88 3.01
N SER A 228 17.61 -12.43 2.29
CA SER A 228 18.07 -13.04 1.04
C SER A 228 18.66 -14.45 1.27
N ASP A 229 18.95 -15.19 0.20
CA ASP A 229 19.70 -16.44 0.32
C ASP A 229 21.13 -16.22 0.86
N ALA A 230 21.72 -15.04 0.59
CA ALA A 230 23.04 -14.67 1.09
C ALA A 230 23.03 -14.27 2.58
N THR A 231 21.89 -13.76 3.07
CA THR A 231 21.68 -13.28 4.44
C THR A 231 20.31 -13.74 4.94
N PRO A 232 20.12 -15.06 5.16
CA PRO A 232 18.80 -15.61 5.40
C PRO A 232 18.22 -15.14 6.72
N SER A 233 16.90 -14.89 6.72
CA SER A 233 16.15 -14.78 7.97
C SER A 233 16.31 -16.04 8.81
N PRO A 234 16.13 -15.96 10.14
CA PRO A 234 16.22 -17.09 11.05
C PRO A 234 15.26 -18.21 10.66
N SER A 235 15.44 -19.36 11.31
CA SER A 235 14.56 -20.52 11.15
C SER A 235 14.11 -21.02 12.52
N GLY A 236 12.93 -21.65 12.56
CA GLY A 236 12.38 -22.21 13.78
C GLY A 236 11.61 -21.18 14.62
N ASN A 237 11.50 -21.49 15.91
CA ASN A 237 10.64 -20.77 16.85
C ASN A 237 11.44 -19.79 17.71
N HIS A 238 10.91 -18.59 17.83
CA HIS A 238 11.41 -17.48 18.62
C HIS A 238 10.26 -16.86 19.42
N THR A 239 10.58 -15.87 20.25
CA THR A 239 9.60 -15.07 20.98
C THR A 239 9.89 -13.59 20.80
N VAL A 240 8.86 -12.75 20.90
CA VAL A 240 9.06 -11.31 21.05
C VAL A 240 9.72 -11.04 22.40
N VAL A 241 10.83 -10.29 22.40
CA VAL A 241 11.60 -9.98 23.61
C VAL A 241 11.34 -8.56 24.09
N THR A 242 11.42 -7.59 23.18
CA THR A 242 11.19 -6.17 23.49
C THR A 242 10.54 -5.48 22.30
N ILE A 243 9.82 -4.39 22.54
CA ILE A 243 9.21 -3.55 21.52
C ILE A 243 9.71 -2.13 21.75
N ALA A 244 10.24 -1.50 20.71
CA ALA A 244 10.66 -0.10 20.74
C ALA A 244 9.90 0.68 19.67
N PHE A 245 9.19 1.72 20.09
CA PHE A 245 8.57 2.71 19.21
C PHE A 245 9.53 3.86 19.00
N ASP A 246 9.63 4.33 17.76
CA ASP A 246 10.51 5.40 17.31
C ASP A 246 11.96 5.21 17.81
N PRO A 247 12.60 4.05 17.56
CA PRO A 247 13.90 3.73 18.13
C PRO A 247 15.05 4.49 17.46
N ASN A 248 16.10 4.78 18.24
CA ASN A 248 17.42 5.02 17.67
C ASN A 248 17.93 3.74 16.99
N TYR A 249 18.77 3.88 15.97
CA TYR A 249 19.47 2.75 15.35
C TYR A 249 20.97 2.80 15.67
N THR A 250 21.49 1.75 16.31
CA THR A 250 22.92 1.58 16.53
C THR A 250 23.55 0.86 15.35
N TYR A 251 24.29 1.60 14.52
CA TYR A 251 25.12 1.02 13.49
C TYR A 251 26.48 0.63 14.06
N ASN A 252 26.86 -0.63 13.90
CA ASN A 252 28.17 -1.13 14.25
C ASN A 252 28.78 -1.85 13.04
N PRO A 253 29.85 -1.31 12.43
CA PRO A 253 30.43 -1.88 11.20
C PRO A 253 31.04 -3.27 11.39
N LYS A 254 31.31 -3.67 12.64
CA LYS A 254 31.81 -5.00 12.97
C LYS A 254 30.69 -6.04 13.15
N VAL A 255 29.46 -5.59 13.35
CA VAL A 255 28.30 -6.47 13.64
C VAL A 255 27.33 -6.51 12.46
N ASN A 256 26.98 -5.32 11.93
CA ASN A 256 26.00 -5.20 10.87
C ASN A 256 26.66 -5.48 9.50
N PHE A 257 27.41 -4.49 9.02
CA PHE A 257 28.15 -4.46 7.75
C PHE A 257 28.94 -3.15 7.71
N LYS A 258 30.02 -3.07 6.92
CA LYS A 258 30.74 -1.80 6.70
C LYS A 258 30.14 -1.04 5.51
N GLN A 259 29.43 0.05 5.77
CA GLN A 259 28.98 1.00 4.76
C GLN A 259 30.06 2.05 4.48
N GLY A 260 30.57 2.09 3.25
CA GLY A 260 31.59 3.07 2.84
C GLY A 260 32.82 3.02 3.76
N GLU A 261 33.22 4.18 4.28
CA GLU A 261 34.35 4.32 5.21
C GLU A 261 33.95 4.39 6.68
N ASN A 262 32.69 4.07 7.01
CA ASN A 262 32.20 4.10 8.38
C ASN A 262 32.79 2.94 9.20
N ASP A 263 33.81 3.24 10.02
CA ASP A 263 34.57 2.29 10.84
C ASP A 263 34.26 2.36 12.35
N LYS A 264 33.34 3.25 12.74
CA LYS A 264 32.93 3.50 14.13
C LYS A 264 31.49 3.08 14.38
N VAL A 265 31.18 2.83 15.64
CA VAL A 265 29.80 2.70 16.10
C VAL A 265 29.13 4.07 16.02
N LEU A 266 27.96 4.12 15.37
CA LEU A 266 27.16 5.33 15.19
C LEU A 266 25.80 5.12 15.84
N THR A 267 25.26 6.19 16.43
CA THR A 267 23.85 6.24 16.84
C THR A 267 23.11 7.12 15.87
N ILE A 268 22.17 6.52 15.14
CA ILE A 268 21.34 7.18 14.15
C ILE A 268 20.03 7.59 14.83
N PRO A 269 19.60 8.85 14.71
CA PRO A 269 18.39 9.35 15.34
C PRO A 269 17.13 8.65 14.81
N PRO A 270 16.02 8.72 15.54
CA PRO A 270 14.80 8.02 15.16
C PRO A 270 14.08 8.75 14.01
N GLY A 271 13.20 8.01 13.34
CA GLY A 271 12.24 8.57 12.40
C GLY A 271 11.72 7.53 11.40
N PRO A 272 10.60 7.82 10.70
CA PRO A 272 10.00 6.93 9.71
C PRO A 272 10.96 6.57 8.57
N ASN A 273 11.96 7.41 8.29
CA ASN A 273 12.99 7.15 7.29
C ASN A 273 14.26 6.48 7.86
N GLY A 274 14.20 6.00 9.10
CA GLY A 274 15.29 5.26 9.73
C GLY A 274 15.51 3.87 9.14
N PRO A 275 16.69 3.25 9.35
CA PRO A 275 17.00 1.90 8.85
C PRO A 275 15.99 0.83 9.29
N VAL A 276 15.40 1.02 10.48
CA VAL A 276 14.37 0.13 11.05
C VAL A 276 12.97 0.75 11.07
N GLY A 277 12.79 1.90 10.41
CA GLY A 277 11.53 2.63 10.43
C GLY A 277 11.14 3.13 11.82
N ASN A 278 9.83 3.24 12.06
CA ASN A 278 9.27 3.79 13.31
C ASN A 278 9.07 2.75 14.43
N VAL A 279 9.39 1.47 14.19
CA VAL A 279 9.15 0.38 15.14
C VAL A 279 10.19 -0.70 15.00
N TRP A 280 10.66 -1.21 16.14
CA TRP A 280 11.46 -2.43 16.25
C TRP A 280 10.78 -3.41 17.21
N ILE A 281 10.47 -4.62 16.72
CA ILE A 281 9.99 -5.76 17.50
C ILE A 281 11.14 -6.77 17.57
N ASP A 282 11.80 -6.81 18.72
CA ASP A 282 12.99 -7.63 18.96
C ASP A 282 12.61 -9.10 19.15
N LEU A 283 13.39 -10.01 18.57
CA LEU A 283 13.17 -11.45 18.69
C LEU A 283 14.21 -12.10 19.60
N SER A 284 13.86 -13.26 20.17
CA SER A 284 14.78 -14.06 20.98
C SER A 284 15.96 -14.65 20.20
N LYS A 285 16.00 -14.42 18.88
CA LYS A 285 17.20 -14.64 18.06
C LYS A 285 17.99 -13.32 18.06
N PRO A 286 19.18 -13.29 18.69
CA PRO A 286 20.04 -12.11 18.74
C PRO A 286 20.21 -11.43 17.37
N THR A 287 20.09 -10.10 17.35
CA THR A 287 20.21 -9.21 16.17
C THR A 287 19.11 -9.31 15.10
N TYR A 288 18.00 -10.01 15.36
CA TYR A 288 16.89 -10.13 14.42
C TYR A 288 15.61 -9.54 15.00
N GLY A 289 14.87 -8.83 14.15
CA GLY A 289 13.62 -8.19 14.52
C GLY A 289 12.62 -8.14 13.37
N ILE A 290 11.37 -7.84 13.71
CA ILE A 290 10.33 -7.38 12.79
C ILE A 290 10.28 -5.86 12.91
N HIS A 291 10.36 -5.14 11.80
CA HIS A 291 10.50 -3.68 11.85
C HIS A 291 9.88 -2.97 10.64
N GLY A 292 9.76 -1.65 10.72
CA GLY A 292 9.24 -0.81 9.64
C GLY A 292 10.25 -0.61 8.49
N THR A 293 9.91 0.21 7.50
CA THR A 293 10.82 0.49 6.37
C THR A 293 10.63 1.91 5.85
N PRO A 294 11.73 2.59 5.44
CA PRO A 294 11.65 3.88 4.75
C PRO A 294 11.14 3.74 3.30
N THR A 295 11.05 2.52 2.77
CA THR A 295 10.72 2.28 1.34
C THR A 295 9.58 1.26 1.18
N PRO A 296 8.36 1.59 1.62
CA PRO A 296 7.25 0.62 1.67
C PRO A 296 6.84 0.10 0.29
N SER A 297 6.96 0.91 -0.77
CA SER A 297 6.67 0.48 -2.15
C SER A 297 7.66 -0.56 -2.69
N ARG A 298 8.76 -0.83 -1.99
CA ARG A 298 9.81 -1.75 -2.40
C ARG A 298 9.84 -3.09 -1.66
N LEU A 299 8.82 -3.41 -0.85
CA LEU A 299 8.81 -4.64 -0.05
C LEU A 299 9.02 -5.93 -0.87
N PHE A 300 8.59 -5.96 -2.13
CA PHE A 300 8.68 -7.15 -3.00
C PHE A 300 9.87 -7.14 -3.97
N VAL A 301 10.58 -6.02 -4.08
CA VAL A 301 11.77 -5.92 -4.96
C VAL A 301 13.07 -5.87 -4.16
N ASN A 302 13.02 -5.39 -2.92
CA ASN A 302 14.16 -5.39 -2.02
C ASN A 302 14.35 -6.79 -1.39
N GLN A 303 15.59 -7.08 -1.03
CA GLN A 303 15.96 -8.17 -0.14
C GLN A 303 16.52 -7.56 1.14
N SER A 304 16.27 -8.17 2.29
CA SER A 304 16.83 -7.69 3.56
C SER A 304 18.10 -8.47 3.92
N ASN A 305 18.82 -7.95 4.92
CA ASN A 305 19.96 -8.63 5.55
C ASN A 305 19.56 -9.59 6.68
N GLY A 306 18.34 -10.14 6.62
CA GLY A 306 17.87 -11.19 7.52
C GLY A 306 16.69 -10.77 8.41
N CYS A 307 16.51 -9.48 8.68
CA CYS A 307 15.35 -8.98 9.43
C CYS A 307 14.06 -9.03 8.60
N VAL A 308 12.91 -8.89 9.27
CA VAL A 308 11.60 -8.87 8.59
C VAL A 308 11.10 -7.44 8.50
N ARG A 309 11.04 -6.90 7.28
CA ARG A 309 10.60 -5.52 7.02
C ARG A 309 9.13 -5.50 6.65
N LEU A 310 8.36 -4.66 7.31
CA LEU A 310 6.98 -4.32 6.99
C LEU A 310 6.91 -2.85 6.60
N THR A 311 5.77 -2.40 6.09
CA THR A 311 5.47 -0.96 6.07
C THR A 311 5.48 -0.44 7.52
N ASN A 312 5.78 0.84 7.70
CA ASN A 312 5.83 1.45 9.03
C ASN A 312 4.46 1.38 9.75
N TRP A 313 3.35 1.52 9.03
CA TRP A 313 2.00 1.38 9.60
C TRP A 313 1.68 -0.07 10.01
N ASP A 314 2.02 -1.06 9.19
CA ASP A 314 1.82 -2.49 9.50
C ASP A 314 2.70 -2.92 10.69
N ALA A 315 3.98 -2.52 10.71
CA ALA A 315 4.88 -2.77 11.82
C ALA A 315 4.35 -2.19 13.13
N ARG A 316 3.84 -0.96 13.07
CA ARG A 316 3.29 -0.28 14.24
C ARG A 316 1.98 -0.88 14.70
N GLU A 317 1.11 -1.30 13.80
CA GLU A 317 -0.10 -2.05 14.16
C GLU A 317 0.27 -3.36 14.87
N LEU A 318 1.16 -4.16 14.29
CA LEU A 318 1.63 -5.41 14.90
C LEU A 318 2.25 -5.19 16.29
N ALA A 319 3.10 -4.17 16.45
CA ALA A 319 3.71 -3.84 17.74
C ALA A 319 2.70 -3.51 18.84
N ASN A 320 1.51 -3.01 18.50
CA ASN A 320 0.44 -2.76 19.47
C ASN A 320 -0.37 -4.02 19.82
N MET A 321 -0.21 -5.11 19.07
CA MET A 321 -0.96 -6.36 19.28
C MET A 321 -0.15 -7.47 19.96
N VAL A 322 1.18 -7.35 19.98
CA VAL A 322 2.09 -8.39 20.48
C VAL A 322 2.57 -8.09 21.91
N LYS A 323 2.98 -9.11 22.65
CA LYS A 323 3.44 -9.00 24.04
C LYS A 323 4.82 -9.63 24.23
N PRO A 324 5.80 -8.88 24.77
CA PRO A 324 7.09 -9.41 25.20
C PRO A 324 6.98 -10.64 26.09
N GLY A 325 7.77 -11.66 25.80
CA GLY A 325 7.82 -12.92 26.55
C GLY A 325 6.59 -13.83 26.38
N VAL A 326 5.57 -13.41 25.63
CA VAL A 326 4.31 -14.15 25.42
C VAL A 326 4.12 -14.50 23.96
N THR A 327 4.25 -13.53 23.06
CA THR A 327 4.03 -13.76 21.62
C THR A 327 5.14 -14.62 21.04
N THR A 328 4.77 -15.75 20.46
CA THR A 328 5.67 -16.66 19.75
C THR A 328 5.81 -16.23 18.29
N VAL A 329 6.96 -16.52 17.69
CA VAL A 329 7.30 -16.17 16.30
C VAL A 329 7.89 -17.39 15.62
N GLU A 330 7.24 -17.89 14.58
CA GLU A 330 7.65 -19.08 13.84
C GLU A 330 8.08 -18.70 12.42
N PHE A 331 9.33 -18.99 12.07
CA PHE A 331 9.81 -18.90 10.70
C PHE A 331 9.60 -20.24 10.02
N LEU A 332 8.74 -20.27 8.99
CA LEU A 332 8.42 -21.50 8.27
C LEU A 332 9.65 -22.06 7.56
N GLN A 333 9.74 -23.39 7.57
CA GLN A 333 10.73 -24.11 6.78
C GLN A 333 10.39 -24.03 5.29
N PRO A 334 11.40 -24.07 4.40
CA PRO A 334 11.14 -24.16 2.97
C PRO A 334 10.20 -25.33 2.63
N GLY A 335 9.15 -25.04 1.86
CA GLY A 335 8.15 -26.03 1.47
C GLY A 335 7.02 -26.25 2.48
N THR A 336 7.09 -25.64 3.67
CA THR A 336 5.99 -25.65 4.65
C THR A 336 5.06 -24.47 4.41
N THR A 337 3.75 -24.70 4.46
CA THR A 337 2.75 -23.65 4.31
C THR A 337 2.14 -23.22 5.64
N ILE A 338 1.59 -22.01 5.68
CA ILE A 338 0.81 -21.51 6.82
C ILE A 338 -0.35 -22.46 7.16
N ALA A 339 -1.02 -23.01 6.15
CA ALA A 339 -2.16 -23.91 6.34
C ALA A 339 -1.75 -25.20 7.09
N GLU A 340 -0.60 -25.77 6.74
CA GLU A 340 -0.07 -26.98 7.40
C GLU A 340 0.22 -26.76 8.89
N VAL A 341 0.86 -25.64 9.25
CA VAL A 341 1.26 -25.38 10.65
C VAL A 341 0.13 -24.82 11.52
N THR A 342 -0.96 -24.39 10.91
CA THR A 342 -2.18 -23.95 11.62
C THR A 342 -3.25 -25.04 11.67
N GLY A 343 -3.08 -26.12 10.90
CA GLY A 343 -4.11 -27.15 10.74
C GLY A 343 -5.34 -26.66 9.99
N ALA A 344 -5.25 -25.52 9.31
CA ALA A 344 -6.32 -25.02 8.45
C ALA A 344 -6.46 -25.95 7.24
N THR A 345 -7.58 -26.67 7.13
CA THR A 345 -7.86 -27.51 5.98
C THR A 345 -8.10 -26.61 4.76
N SER A 346 -7.14 -26.56 3.83
CA SER A 346 -7.40 -26.03 2.49
C SER A 346 -8.44 -26.94 1.83
N PRO A 347 -9.57 -26.44 1.29
CA PRO A 347 -10.41 -27.28 0.46
C PRO A 347 -9.56 -27.76 -0.72
N GLU A 348 -9.42 -29.08 -0.87
CA GLU A 348 -8.72 -29.68 -2.00
C GLU A 348 -9.33 -29.17 -3.30
N THR A 349 -8.51 -28.57 -4.16
CA THR A 349 -8.87 -28.35 -5.57
C THR A 349 -9.17 -29.71 -6.18
N PRO A 350 -10.38 -30.00 -6.69
CA PRO A 350 -10.63 -31.27 -7.37
C PRO A 350 -9.72 -31.35 -8.59
N GLU A 351 -8.91 -32.41 -8.66
CA GLU A 351 -8.16 -32.80 -9.85
C GLU A 351 -9.07 -32.69 -11.08
N ALA A 352 -8.55 -32.03 -12.12
CA ALA A 352 -9.21 -31.89 -13.40
C ALA A 352 -9.55 -33.28 -13.96
N VAL A 353 -10.81 -33.68 -13.87
CA VAL A 353 -11.34 -34.80 -14.64
C VAL A 353 -11.25 -34.45 -16.12
N ALA A 354 -10.29 -35.08 -16.79
CA ALA A 354 -10.05 -34.98 -18.21
C ALA A 354 -11.35 -35.17 -18.99
N SER A 355 -11.84 -34.08 -19.59
CA SER A 355 -12.91 -34.11 -20.57
C SER A 355 -12.42 -34.80 -21.84
N THR A 356 -12.75 -36.08 -21.99
CA THR A 356 -12.62 -36.76 -23.28
C THR A 356 -13.90 -36.50 -24.08
N ALA A 357 -14.01 -35.30 -24.65
CA ALA A 357 -15.02 -35.01 -25.65
C ALA A 357 -14.48 -35.44 -27.03
N ALA A 358 -14.82 -36.67 -27.42
CA ALA A 358 -14.60 -37.16 -28.77
C ALA A 358 -15.45 -36.36 -29.76
N ALA A 359 -14.77 -35.64 -30.66
CA ALA A 359 -15.37 -35.01 -31.81
C ALA A 359 -15.92 -36.09 -32.77
N THR A 360 -17.22 -36.06 -33.04
CA THR A 360 -17.77 -36.61 -34.29
C THR A 360 -18.49 -35.48 -34.99
N ALA A 361 -17.87 -35.00 -36.07
CA ALA A 361 -18.44 -34.01 -36.97
C ALA A 361 -19.55 -34.67 -37.80
N VAL A 362 -20.72 -34.02 -37.88
CA VAL A 362 -21.65 -34.19 -38.99
C VAL A 362 -22.10 -32.81 -39.45
N THR A 363 -21.78 -32.55 -40.71
CA THR A 363 -22.11 -31.40 -41.53
C THR A 363 -23.61 -31.35 -41.84
N ALA A 364 -24.24 -30.18 -41.72
CA ALA A 364 -25.32 -29.72 -42.61
C ALA A 364 -25.54 -28.20 -42.49
N GLU A 365 -25.65 -27.56 -43.65
CA GLU A 365 -25.76 -26.12 -43.92
C GLU A 365 -27.27 -25.68 -44.01
N PRO A 366 -27.66 -24.46 -44.44
CA PRO A 366 -28.34 -23.46 -43.59
C PRO A 366 -29.78 -23.10 -44.03
N ALA A 367 -30.53 -22.35 -43.21
CA ALA A 367 -31.75 -21.65 -43.65
C ALA A 367 -32.12 -20.41 -42.80
N THR A 368 -31.84 -19.24 -43.38
CA THR A 368 -32.64 -18.00 -43.51
C THR A 368 -33.86 -17.68 -42.62
N THR A 369 -33.82 -16.43 -42.10
CA THR A 369 -34.86 -15.37 -42.08
C THR A 369 -36.06 -15.45 -41.13
N ALA A 370 -36.19 -14.49 -40.20
CA ALA A 370 -37.28 -13.48 -40.12
C ALA A 370 -37.50 -12.90 -38.70
N THR A 371 -37.39 -11.57 -38.59
CA THR A 371 -38.19 -10.70 -37.70
C THR A 371 -39.43 -10.20 -38.48
N PRO A 372 -40.47 -9.52 -37.91
CA PRO A 372 -40.72 -9.07 -36.52
C PRO A 372 -42.20 -9.27 -36.03
N THR A 373 -42.52 -8.61 -34.90
CA THR A 373 -43.81 -7.99 -34.50
C THR A 373 -44.83 -8.82 -33.71
N THR A 374 -45.13 -8.41 -32.47
CA THR A 374 -46.39 -7.74 -32.05
C THR A 374 -46.61 -7.83 -30.52
N SER A 375 -46.98 -6.70 -29.92
CA SER A 375 -47.75 -6.61 -28.67
C SER A 375 -49.25 -6.70 -29.02
N PRO A 376 -50.17 -7.04 -28.09
CA PRO A 376 -50.75 -5.98 -27.27
C PRO A 376 -51.09 -6.36 -25.82
N ALA A 377 -51.37 -5.29 -25.07
CA ALA A 377 -51.78 -5.23 -23.67
C ALA A 377 -53.26 -5.56 -23.40
N THR A 378 -53.59 -5.81 -22.13
CA THR A 378 -54.83 -5.38 -21.44
C THR A 378 -54.58 -5.61 -19.93
N ASP A 379 -54.38 -4.63 -19.05
CA ASP A 379 -55.17 -3.44 -18.64
C ASP A 379 -56.18 -3.75 -17.52
N THR A 380 -56.41 -2.72 -16.69
CA THR A 380 -57.47 -2.50 -15.68
C THR A 380 -57.08 -2.69 -14.21
N ALA A 381 -57.28 -1.75 -13.27
CA ALA A 381 -57.50 -0.29 -13.28
C ALA A 381 -57.55 0.20 -11.81
N ALA A 382 -57.05 1.43 -11.60
CA ALA A 382 -57.62 2.59 -10.87
C ALA A 382 -58.18 2.44 -9.43
N THR A 383 -58.07 3.42 -8.52
CA THR A 383 -58.51 4.84 -8.60
C THR A 383 -57.91 5.63 -7.40
N VAL A 384 -57.20 6.76 -7.56
CA VAL A 384 -57.60 8.20 -7.57
C VAL A 384 -58.06 8.80 -6.22
N ALA A 385 -57.34 9.84 -5.75
CA ALA A 385 -57.89 11.07 -5.14
C ALA A 385 -56.86 12.23 -5.16
N GLU A 386 -57.38 13.45 -5.28
CA GLU A 386 -56.80 14.73 -5.78
C GLU A 386 -56.17 15.68 -4.70
N PRO A 387 -55.66 16.90 -5.08
CA PRO A 387 -54.54 17.59 -4.39
C PRO A 387 -54.80 19.03 -3.82
N LEU A 388 -53.70 19.63 -3.30
CA LEU A 388 -53.33 21.07 -3.09
C LEU A 388 -53.85 21.80 -1.81
N PRO A 389 -53.17 22.87 -1.27
CA PRO A 389 -52.40 23.90 -2.00
C PRO A 389 -51.07 24.42 -1.39
N ALA A 390 -50.50 25.38 -2.14
CA ALA A 390 -49.22 26.08 -2.04
C ALA A 390 -49.06 27.06 -0.85
N ASN A 391 -47.80 27.43 -0.58
CA ASN A 391 -47.45 28.71 0.03
C ASN A 391 -46.15 29.26 -0.60
N ASP A 392 -46.25 30.48 -1.12
CA ASP A 392 -45.15 31.37 -1.50
C ASP A 392 -44.40 31.86 -0.25
N ALA A 393 -43.07 32.05 -0.36
CA ALA A 393 -42.37 33.27 0.06
C ALA A 393 -40.83 33.15 -0.07
N THR A 394 -40.31 33.94 -1.00
CA THR A 394 -39.19 34.89 -0.79
C THR A 394 -37.75 34.36 -0.75
N THR A 395 -37.08 34.55 -1.88
CA THR A 395 -35.63 34.70 -2.06
C THR A 395 -35.05 35.82 -1.19
N PRO A 396 -33.83 35.65 -0.65
CA PRO A 396 -32.88 36.74 -0.62
C PRO A 396 -31.59 36.37 -1.35
N ALA A 397 -31.15 37.29 -2.19
CA ALA A 397 -29.81 37.33 -2.76
C ALA A 397 -28.77 37.39 -1.63
N VAL A 398 -27.75 36.55 -1.69
CA VAL A 398 -26.56 36.67 -0.85
C VAL A 398 -25.35 36.95 -1.75
N THR A 399 -24.78 38.09 -1.43
CA THR A 399 -23.60 38.77 -1.94
C THR A 399 -22.38 37.85 -2.01
N THR A 400 -21.73 37.83 -3.16
CA THR A 400 -20.35 37.34 -3.32
C THR A 400 -19.42 38.15 -2.43
N THR A 401 -18.99 37.55 -1.33
CA THR A 401 -17.89 38.09 -0.51
C THR A 401 -16.64 37.29 -0.85
N THR A 402 -15.75 37.92 -1.63
CA THR A 402 -14.42 37.44 -1.94
C THR A 402 -13.62 37.29 -0.64
N LEU A 403 -13.24 36.07 -0.28
CA LEU A 403 -12.28 35.84 0.80
C LEU A 403 -10.89 36.37 0.36
N PRO A 404 -10.16 37.12 1.20
CA PRO A 404 -8.78 37.47 0.90
C PRO A 404 -7.91 36.21 0.91
N ALA A 405 -6.96 36.15 -0.02
CA ALA A 405 -5.93 35.12 -0.09
C ALA A 405 -5.22 35.00 1.28
N PRO A 406 -4.93 33.77 1.78
CA PRO A 406 -4.11 33.65 2.96
C PRO A 406 -2.72 34.20 2.65
N ALA A 407 -2.22 35.02 3.56
CA ALA A 407 -0.85 35.50 3.52
C ALA A 407 0.10 34.29 3.46
N THR A 408 0.98 34.29 2.46
CA THR A 408 2.11 33.37 2.36
C THR A 408 3.08 33.68 3.49
N SER A 409 2.84 33.09 4.67
CA SER A 409 3.89 32.88 5.66
C SER A 409 4.85 31.83 5.09
N ASP A 410 6.14 32.17 5.05
CA ASP A 410 7.24 31.37 4.50
C ASP A 410 7.12 29.88 4.86
N LEU A 411 6.59 29.08 3.93
CA LEU A 411 6.60 27.61 4.04
C LEU A 411 8.02 27.12 3.73
N PRO A 412 8.55 26.12 4.46
CA PRO A 412 9.84 25.53 4.15
C PRO A 412 9.81 24.94 2.73
N ALA A 413 10.93 25.03 2.00
CA ALA A 413 11.03 24.61 0.60
C ALA A 413 10.55 23.16 0.38
N ALA A 414 10.79 22.26 1.35
CA ALA A 414 10.34 20.87 1.37
C ALA A 414 8.80 20.70 1.26
N ALA A 415 7.99 21.64 1.76
CA ALA A 415 6.53 21.57 1.68
C ALA A 415 5.99 21.92 0.27
N THR A 416 6.82 22.51 -0.58
CA THR A 416 6.46 22.97 -1.93
C THR A 416 7.27 22.30 -3.04
N ALA A 417 8.22 21.45 -2.69
CA ALA A 417 9.08 20.76 -3.64
C ALA A 417 8.25 19.75 -4.47
N PRO A 418 8.53 19.61 -5.78
CA PRO A 418 8.03 18.49 -6.56
C PRO A 418 8.44 17.17 -5.90
N LEU A 419 7.58 16.15 -5.97
CA LEU A 419 7.94 14.78 -5.54
C LEU A 419 9.30 14.41 -6.14
N PRO A 420 10.28 13.97 -5.34
CA PRO A 420 11.60 13.65 -5.87
C PRO A 420 11.50 12.49 -6.87
N ASP A 421 12.15 12.64 -8.02
CA ASP A 421 12.34 11.56 -8.98
C ASP A 421 13.30 10.53 -8.38
N ALA A 422 12.72 9.47 -7.83
CA ALA A 422 13.38 8.32 -7.21
C ALA A 422 14.09 8.60 -5.87
N VAL A 423 13.56 7.99 -4.80
CA VAL A 423 14.36 7.70 -3.60
C VAL A 423 15.53 6.82 -4.04
N HIS A 424 16.75 7.35 -3.89
CA HIS A 424 17.97 6.61 -4.11
C HIS A 424 17.97 5.35 -3.24
N GLU A 425 18.30 4.23 -3.87
CA GLU A 425 18.47 2.94 -3.23
C GLU A 425 19.40 3.04 -2.00
N ASP A 426 18.97 2.49 -0.86
CA ASP A 426 19.94 1.96 0.10
C ASP A 426 20.28 0.52 -0.30
N THR A 427 20.96 0.36 -1.45
CA THR A 427 21.53 -0.92 -1.91
C THR A 427 22.85 -1.25 -1.21
N THR A 428 23.40 -0.31 -0.44
CA THR A 428 24.71 -0.43 0.22
C THR A 428 24.79 -1.60 1.20
N GLU A 429 23.65 -1.98 1.77
CA GLU A 429 23.49 -3.12 2.65
C GLU A 429 23.71 -4.47 1.96
N SER A 430 23.41 -4.59 0.66
CA SER A 430 23.51 -5.85 -0.09
C SER A 430 24.94 -6.14 -0.59
N GLU A 431 25.82 -5.13 -0.66
CA GLU A 431 27.14 -5.25 -1.30
C GLU A 431 28.29 -5.56 -0.32
N ALA A 432 28.07 -5.45 1.00
CA ALA A 432 29.16 -5.28 1.98
C ALA A 432 29.58 -6.53 2.82
N ARG A 433 28.89 -7.68 2.79
CA ARG A 433 29.13 -8.79 3.76
C ARG A 433 29.81 -10.07 3.22
N THR A 434 30.60 -10.00 2.15
CA THR A 434 31.26 -11.20 1.57
C THR A 434 32.42 -11.80 2.39
N LEU A 435 32.67 -11.40 3.65
CA LEU A 435 33.89 -11.76 4.40
C LEU A 435 33.66 -11.90 5.93
N SER A 436 33.05 -12.99 6.44
CA SER A 436 33.08 -13.35 7.88
C SER A 436 32.82 -14.84 8.14
N THR A 437 33.28 -15.39 9.28
CA THR A 437 33.06 -16.80 9.67
C THR A 437 31.99 -16.95 10.78
N PRO A 438 31.28 -18.10 10.86
CA PRO A 438 30.12 -18.27 11.76
C PRO A 438 30.39 -18.15 13.26
N GLU A 439 31.63 -18.37 13.71
CA GLU A 439 32.01 -18.36 15.13
C GLU A 439 32.28 -16.92 15.64
N GLU A 440 32.79 -16.05 14.75
CA GLU A 440 32.92 -14.62 15.01
C GLU A 440 31.54 -13.94 15.02
N ASP A 441 30.63 -14.37 14.15
CA ASP A 441 29.25 -13.87 14.11
C ASP A 441 28.49 -14.09 15.44
N GLN A 442 28.71 -15.22 16.13
CA GLN A 442 28.02 -15.54 17.39
C GLN A 442 28.51 -14.67 18.56
N ALA A 443 29.82 -14.49 18.72
CA ALA A 443 30.39 -13.67 19.80
C ALA A 443 30.06 -12.17 19.64
N ILE A 444 29.92 -11.72 18.39
CA ILE A 444 29.55 -10.35 18.03
C ILE A 444 28.04 -10.11 18.24
N SER A 445 27.23 -11.15 18.03
CA SER A 445 25.77 -11.15 18.24
C SER A 445 25.37 -11.03 19.72
N ASP A 446 26.10 -11.71 20.60
CA ASP A 446 25.89 -11.63 22.06
C ASP A 446 26.21 -10.23 22.60
N ALA A 447 27.29 -9.61 22.11
CA ALA A 447 27.69 -8.25 22.50
C ALA A 447 26.71 -7.15 22.05
N LEU A 448 25.99 -7.36 20.93
CA LEU A 448 24.99 -6.40 20.43
C LEU A 448 23.67 -6.50 21.21
N SER A 449 23.27 -7.70 21.58
CA SER A 449 22.09 -7.95 22.42
C SER A 449 22.22 -7.27 23.78
N ASP A 450 23.43 -7.30 24.35
CA ASP A 450 23.74 -6.59 25.60
C ASP A 450 23.76 -5.06 25.42
N ALA A 451 24.25 -4.55 24.29
CA ALA A 451 24.30 -3.11 24.03
C ALA A 451 22.90 -2.49 23.82
N LEU A 452 22.01 -3.19 23.10
CA LEU A 452 20.62 -2.76 22.89
C LEU A 452 19.79 -2.89 24.19
N SER A 453 19.97 -3.97 24.95
CA SER A 453 19.28 -4.16 26.24
C SER A 453 19.69 -3.10 27.28
N ASN A 454 20.96 -2.70 27.29
CA ASN A 454 21.46 -1.68 28.21
C ASN A 454 21.02 -0.25 27.83
N ALA A 455 20.89 0.06 26.53
CA ALA A 455 20.39 1.37 26.09
C ALA A 455 18.88 1.57 26.39
N LEU A 456 18.11 0.49 26.45
CA LEU A 456 16.67 0.49 26.76
C LEU A 456 16.36 0.54 28.27
N SER A 457 17.38 0.38 29.13
CA SER A 457 17.24 0.50 30.58
C SER A 457 17.30 1.96 31.08
N ASP A 458 17.81 2.87 30.24
CA ASP A 458 18.04 4.29 30.59
C ASP A 458 17.02 5.26 29.97
N SER A 459 16.02 4.75 29.23
CA SER A 459 14.97 5.56 28.62
C SER A 459 13.75 5.66 29.55
N ALA A 460 13.77 6.60 30.50
CA ALA A 460 12.56 6.95 31.23
C ALA A 460 11.49 7.50 30.26
N PRO A 461 10.21 7.14 30.40
CA PRO A 461 9.16 7.70 29.55
C PRO A 461 9.07 9.21 29.76
N LEU A 462 9.03 9.98 28.67
CA LEU A 462 8.62 11.38 28.75
C LEU A 462 7.19 11.45 29.30
N PRO A 463 6.88 12.33 30.28
CA PRO A 463 5.55 12.42 30.84
C PRO A 463 4.56 12.94 29.80
N LEU A 464 3.43 12.24 29.67
CA LEU A 464 2.29 12.69 28.87
C LEU A 464 1.74 14.02 29.43
N PRO A 465 1.30 14.97 28.58
CA PRO A 465 0.69 16.20 29.05
C PRO A 465 -0.67 15.89 29.71
N GLU A 466 -0.86 16.37 30.94
CA GLU A 466 -2.11 16.26 31.68
C GLU A 466 -3.26 16.91 30.90
N ALA A 467 -4.34 16.15 30.72
CA ALA A 467 -5.60 16.70 30.25
C ALA A 467 -6.19 17.60 31.35
N GLY A 468 -6.12 18.92 31.13
CA GLY A 468 -6.80 19.90 31.96
C GLY A 468 -8.32 19.73 31.87
N GLN A 469 -8.95 19.51 33.02
CA GLN A 469 -10.36 19.76 33.25
C GLN A 469 -10.56 21.29 33.35
N GLU A 470 -11.36 21.85 32.45
CA GLU A 470 -12.50 22.77 32.72
C GLU A 470 -13.27 23.06 31.43
#